data_AF-A0AAV9BWL3-F1
#
_entry.id   AF-A0AAV9BWL3-F1
#
_cell.length_a   1.000
_cell.length_b   1.000
_cell.length_c   1.000
_cell.angle_alpha   90.00
_cell.angle_beta   90.00
_cell.angle_gamma   90.00
#
_symmetry.space_group_name_H-M   'P 1'
#
loop_
_entity.id
_entity.type
_entity.pdbx_description
1 polymer ?
#
loop_
_entity_poly.entity_id
_entity_poly.type
_entity_poly.pdbx_seq_one_letter_code
_entity_poly.pdbx_strand_id
1 'polypeptide(L)'
;METIRCFRPNLGIGFNKNPRFGHGDSIVPLKVPPSRAHHRSPITLCCKAAPEAAAAAETTTTTFRENCGGRVPDHVLRRVEEIGFVRPTDVQRQSLPVLLSGRDCVLHAQTGSGKTLAYLLLVFSIVDVQRLAVQALIIVPTRELGMQVAKVARMLAAEPAERGMTHRPFTVMALLDGGMLKRHKSWLKAEPPQLVVATVGSLCRMLEKQFLKLETVQVLIIDEVDFMFNSSEQSYPLRKILTQYSTISNRQTVFASASIPQHRRFLYDCVQQKWTKDIIIFYHAFNFVYCLSCFIYFLQSCDKHEKLHVLLSLLQMDAPKSAIIFVNDQSELSKRAGDPPSATRVIEFLKTSYVGHLDVLLLEDDMNFNARVNALLEVRQRGCLLVATDIAGRGIDLPEMTHIYNYDLPRTATDYLHRAGRTARMPFSGEICCVTSIITPQERFVLQRFENELKFRCEVVHHPRKS
;
A
#
# COMPACT_ATOMS: atom_id res chain seq x y z
N MET A 1 13.85 -38.92 -13.90
CA MET A 1 14.63 -38.81 -15.15
C MET A 1 14.03 -37.60 -15.86
N GLU A 2 14.65 -36.44 -15.98
CA GLU A 2 16.06 -36.07 -16.08
C GLU A 2 16.45 -34.98 -15.07
N THR A 3 17.73 -34.99 -14.73
CA THR A 3 18.37 -34.16 -13.70
C THR A 3 19.36 -33.26 -14.42
N ILE A 4 19.24 -31.93 -14.36
CA ILE A 4 20.32 -31.03 -14.80
C ILE A 4 20.76 -30.10 -13.66
N ARG A 5 22.05 -30.28 -13.40
CA ARG A 5 22.93 -29.86 -12.31
C ARG A 5 23.06 -28.35 -12.08
N CYS A 6 23.11 -28.02 -10.79
CA CYS A 6 23.65 -26.78 -10.23
C CYS A 6 25.17 -26.65 -10.51
N PHE A 7 25.62 -25.44 -10.84
CA PHE A 7 27.03 -25.03 -10.74
C PHE A 7 27.23 -24.16 -9.50
N ARG A 8 28.20 -24.55 -8.66
CA ARG A 8 28.72 -23.79 -7.50
C ARG A 8 30.01 -23.03 -7.90
N PRO A 9 30.41 -22.01 -7.12
CA PRO A 9 31.47 -21.06 -7.47
C PRO A 9 32.84 -21.52 -6.98
N ASN A 10 33.92 -21.08 -7.65
CA ASN A 10 35.29 -21.19 -7.16
C ASN A 10 35.86 -19.79 -6.84
N LEU A 11 36.30 -19.64 -5.59
CA LEU A 11 37.28 -18.65 -5.17
C LEU A 11 38.67 -19.03 -5.71
N GLY A 12 39.49 -18.03 -6.03
CA GLY A 12 40.92 -18.17 -6.27
C GLY A 12 41.63 -16.82 -6.20
N ILE A 13 42.49 -16.68 -5.20
CA ILE A 13 43.26 -15.49 -4.79
C ILE A 13 44.47 -15.29 -5.71
N GLY A 14 44.89 -14.04 -5.95
CA GLY A 14 46.20 -13.74 -6.56
C GLY A 14 46.56 -12.24 -6.54
N PHE A 15 47.49 -11.88 -5.66
CA PHE A 15 48.00 -10.52 -5.43
C PHE A 15 49.20 -10.19 -6.35
N ASN A 16 49.31 -8.89 -6.70
CA ASN A 16 50.54 -8.07 -6.83
C ASN A 16 51.33 -8.05 -8.18
N LYS A 17 51.39 -6.88 -8.84
CA LYS A 17 52.57 -5.98 -8.96
C LYS A 17 52.48 -5.01 -10.17
N ASN A 18 52.76 -3.73 -9.92
CA ASN A 18 53.14 -2.71 -10.92
C ASN A 18 54.46 -3.08 -11.64
N PRO A 19 54.71 -2.58 -12.87
CA PRO A 19 55.58 -1.41 -13.02
C PRO A 19 55.17 -0.41 -14.13
N ARG A 20 55.90 0.72 -14.14
CA ARG A 20 55.67 1.98 -14.87
C ARG A 20 56.23 2.04 -16.32
N PHE A 21 55.67 3.01 -17.05
CA PHE A 21 56.22 3.88 -18.13
C PHE A 21 56.56 3.34 -19.53
N GLY A 22 55.99 4.01 -20.55
CA GLY A 22 56.43 4.05 -21.95
C GLY A 22 55.49 4.90 -22.83
N HIS A 23 56.03 5.93 -23.49
CA HIS A 23 55.39 7.01 -24.27
C HIS A 23 54.67 6.60 -25.58
N GLY A 24 53.79 7.49 -26.08
CA GLY A 24 53.68 7.79 -27.52
C GLY A 24 52.26 8.01 -28.07
N ASP A 25 51.92 9.29 -28.31
CA ASP A 25 51.09 9.86 -29.39
C ASP A 25 49.59 9.41 -29.54
N SER A 26 48.59 10.22 -29.89
CA SER A 26 48.49 11.57 -30.45
C SER A 26 47.09 12.14 -30.13
N ILE A 27 46.99 13.47 -29.97
CA ILE A 27 45.76 14.25 -29.72
C ILE A 27 45.22 14.81 -31.04
N VAL A 28 43.90 14.72 -31.28
CA VAL A 28 43.18 15.62 -32.21
C VAL A 28 41.82 16.02 -31.59
N PRO A 29 41.46 17.32 -31.51
CA PRO A 29 40.29 17.82 -30.78
C PRO A 29 39.05 17.98 -31.67
N LEU A 30 37.85 17.71 -31.13
CA LEU A 30 36.58 17.98 -31.79
C LEU A 30 35.88 19.21 -31.19
N LYS A 31 35.58 20.15 -32.10
CA LYS A 31 35.06 21.52 -31.93
C LYS A 31 33.66 21.58 -31.29
N VAL A 32 33.48 22.60 -30.45
CA VAL A 32 32.20 23.14 -29.96
C VAL A 32 31.75 24.28 -30.89
N PRO A 33 30.47 24.36 -31.32
CA PRO A 33 29.93 25.57 -31.96
C PRO A 33 29.16 26.47 -30.96
N PRO A 34 29.02 27.78 -31.25
CA PRO A 34 28.70 28.81 -30.26
C PRO A 34 27.21 29.08 -30.05
N SER A 35 26.96 29.77 -28.93
CA SER A 35 25.70 30.30 -28.43
C SER A 35 25.02 31.32 -29.38
N ARG A 36 23.68 31.30 -29.40
CA ARG A 36 22.86 32.46 -29.80
C ARG A 36 21.69 32.67 -28.84
N ALA A 37 21.42 33.95 -28.65
CA ALA A 37 20.70 34.57 -27.54
C ALA A 37 19.17 34.47 -27.62
N HIS A 38 18.58 34.83 -26.47
CA HIS A 38 17.18 34.79 -26.07
C HIS A 38 16.19 35.54 -26.97
N HIS A 39 15.02 34.91 -27.18
CA HIS A 39 13.73 35.58 -27.05
C HIS A 39 12.76 34.63 -26.31
N ARG A 40 12.25 35.07 -25.16
CA ARG A 40 11.29 34.36 -24.30
C ARG A 40 9.87 34.73 -24.73
N SER A 41 9.04 33.72 -24.95
CA SER A 41 7.57 33.78 -25.01
C SER A 41 7.00 32.58 -24.22
N PRO A 42 5.79 32.68 -23.65
CA PRO A 42 5.34 31.84 -22.54
C PRO A 42 5.14 30.39 -22.96
N ILE A 43 5.59 29.46 -22.10
CA ILE A 43 5.54 28.02 -22.32
C ILE A 43 4.10 27.53 -22.14
N THR A 44 3.39 27.33 -23.24
CA THR A 44 2.19 26.51 -23.30
C THR A 44 2.62 25.03 -23.38
N LEU A 45 2.52 24.28 -22.27
CA LEU A 45 2.79 22.84 -22.27
C LEU A 45 1.63 22.10 -22.97
N CYS A 46 1.81 21.84 -24.26
CA CYS A 46 0.91 21.04 -25.07
C CYS A 46 1.29 19.56 -24.93
N CYS A 47 0.37 18.74 -24.39
CA CYS A 47 0.46 17.28 -24.34
C CYS A 47 0.65 16.72 -25.76
N LYS A 48 1.79 16.07 -26.02
CA LYS A 48 1.95 15.20 -27.18
C LYS A 48 1.96 13.75 -26.71
N ALA A 49 0.89 13.03 -27.04
CA ALA A 49 0.75 11.60 -26.82
C ALA A 49 1.87 10.84 -27.55
N ALA A 50 2.51 9.91 -26.85
CA ALA A 50 3.43 8.94 -27.43
C ALA A 50 2.64 7.77 -28.07
N PRO A 51 3.14 7.14 -29.14
CA PRO A 51 2.35 6.25 -29.97
C PRO A 51 2.09 4.88 -29.33
N GLU A 52 0.88 4.37 -29.58
CA GLU A 52 0.38 3.06 -29.18
C GLU A 52 1.25 1.92 -29.72
N ALA A 53 1.72 1.07 -28.81
CA ALA A 53 2.19 -0.27 -29.12
C ALA A 53 1.66 -1.24 -28.06
N ALA A 54 0.35 -1.47 -28.06
CA ALA A 54 -0.29 -2.55 -27.33
C ALA A 54 -0.62 -3.67 -28.32
N ALA A 55 0.28 -4.65 -28.44
CA ALA A 55 -0.02 -5.90 -29.12
C ALA A 55 -1.06 -6.68 -28.29
N ALA A 56 -2.16 -7.02 -28.95
CA ALA A 56 -3.31 -7.72 -28.39
C ALA A 56 -2.90 -9.07 -27.76
N ALA A 57 -3.22 -9.25 -26.48
CA ALA A 57 -3.32 -10.55 -25.84
C ALA A 57 -4.80 -10.84 -25.57
N GLU A 58 -5.36 -11.77 -26.35
CA GLU A 58 -6.72 -12.29 -26.16
C GLU A 58 -6.89 -12.84 -24.75
N THR A 59 -7.66 -12.15 -23.91
CA THR A 59 -7.92 -12.57 -22.53
C THR A 59 -9.26 -13.30 -22.49
N THR A 60 -9.23 -14.64 -22.39
CA THR A 60 -10.41 -15.45 -22.03
C THR A 60 -10.98 -14.93 -20.70
N THR A 61 -12.18 -14.34 -20.73
CA THR A 61 -12.82 -13.75 -19.55
C THR A 61 -13.37 -14.81 -18.61
N THR A 62 -12.54 -15.28 -17.67
CA THR A 62 -12.96 -16.21 -16.62
C THR A 62 -13.80 -15.50 -15.55
N THR A 63 -14.88 -16.16 -15.11
CA THR A 63 -15.75 -15.68 -14.01
C THR A 63 -15.20 -16.07 -12.64
N PHE A 64 -15.71 -15.48 -11.54
CA PHE A 64 -15.35 -15.90 -10.18
C PHE A 64 -15.70 -17.36 -9.91
N ARG A 65 -16.86 -17.83 -10.41
CA ARG A 65 -17.31 -19.21 -10.27
C ARG A 65 -16.33 -20.21 -10.87
N GLU A 66 -15.89 -19.96 -12.10
CA GLU A 66 -14.89 -20.79 -12.79
C GLU A 66 -13.54 -20.74 -12.07
N ASN A 67 -13.09 -19.53 -11.71
CA ASN A 67 -11.79 -19.30 -11.11
C ASN A 67 -11.67 -19.92 -9.69
N CYS A 68 -12.77 -19.96 -8.93
CA CYS A 68 -12.80 -20.59 -7.61
C CYS A 68 -12.93 -22.12 -7.66
N GLY A 69 -13.21 -22.71 -8.82
CA GLY A 69 -13.27 -24.18 -9.00
C GLY A 69 -14.24 -24.89 -8.04
N GLY A 70 -15.37 -24.25 -7.69
CA GLY A 70 -16.39 -24.81 -6.80
C GLY A 70 -16.01 -24.89 -5.31
N ARG A 71 -14.87 -24.32 -4.89
CA ARG A 71 -14.41 -24.38 -3.48
C ARG A 71 -15.04 -23.32 -2.58
N VAL A 72 -15.55 -22.24 -3.18
CA VAL A 72 -16.23 -21.16 -2.45
C VAL A 72 -17.74 -21.42 -2.50
N PRO A 73 -18.46 -21.29 -1.37
CA PRO A 73 -19.92 -21.49 -1.35
C PRO A 73 -20.66 -20.60 -2.35
N ASP A 74 -21.64 -21.17 -3.05
CA ASP A 74 -22.40 -20.49 -4.11
C ASP A 74 -23.13 -19.23 -3.66
N HIS A 75 -23.55 -19.16 -2.38
CA HIS A 75 -24.21 -17.98 -1.84
C HIS A 75 -23.23 -16.81 -1.73
N VAL A 76 -21.98 -17.07 -1.36
CA VAL A 76 -20.92 -16.04 -1.31
C VAL A 76 -20.61 -15.56 -2.71
N LEU A 77 -20.45 -16.45 -3.69
CA LEU A 77 -20.16 -16.07 -5.09
C LEU A 77 -21.29 -15.23 -5.71
N ARG A 78 -22.55 -15.57 -5.44
CA ARG A 78 -23.68 -14.72 -5.84
C ARG A 78 -23.61 -13.34 -5.18
N ARG A 79 -23.28 -13.30 -3.89
CA ARG A 79 -23.15 -12.04 -3.16
C ARG A 79 -22.01 -11.16 -3.70
N VAL A 80 -20.90 -11.77 -4.13
CA VAL A 80 -19.79 -11.09 -4.81
C VAL A 80 -20.30 -10.39 -6.08
N GLU A 81 -21.08 -11.08 -6.91
CA GLU A 81 -21.68 -10.53 -8.13
C GLU A 81 -22.69 -9.41 -7.83
N GLU A 82 -23.57 -9.59 -6.84
CA GLU A 82 -24.56 -8.59 -6.41
C GLU A 82 -23.94 -7.29 -5.87
N ILE A 83 -22.79 -7.38 -5.21
CA ILE A 83 -22.05 -6.20 -4.73
C ILE A 83 -21.35 -5.47 -5.90
N GLY A 84 -21.33 -6.07 -7.09
CA GLY A 84 -20.77 -5.47 -8.31
C GLY A 84 -19.41 -6.04 -8.72
N PHE A 85 -18.91 -7.08 -8.05
CA PHE A 85 -17.68 -7.76 -8.46
C PHE A 85 -17.98 -8.83 -9.51
N VAL A 86 -18.28 -8.40 -10.73
CA VAL A 86 -18.70 -9.29 -11.82
C VAL A 86 -17.54 -10.11 -12.39
N ARG A 87 -16.34 -9.53 -12.46
CA ARG A 87 -15.15 -10.17 -13.05
C ARG A 87 -13.95 -10.09 -12.10
N PRO A 88 -13.17 -11.17 -11.96
CA PRO A 88 -11.95 -11.15 -11.17
C PRO A 88 -10.90 -10.25 -11.82
N THR A 89 -10.23 -9.43 -11.00
CA THR A 89 -9.01 -8.71 -11.40
C THR A 89 -7.90 -9.69 -11.78
N ASP A 90 -6.87 -9.25 -12.48
CA ASP A 90 -5.74 -10.13 -12.84
C ASP A 90 -5.08 -10.76 -11.61
N VAL A 91 -4.98 -10.00 -10.50
CA VAL A 91 -4.51 -10.53 -9.21
C VAL A 91 -5.42 -11.63 -8.71
N GLN A 92 -6.73 -11.44 -8.73
CA GLN A 92 -7.70 -12.44 -8.25
C GLN A 92 -7.71 -13.67 -9.17
N ARG A 93 -7.65 -13.48 -10.49
CA ARG A 93 -7.61 -14.56 -11.50
C ARG A 93 -6.46 -15.52 -11.26
N GLN A 94 -5.29 -14.97 -10.97
CA GLN A 94 -4.08 -15.78 -10.87
C GLN A 94 -3.80 -16.25 -9.44
N SER A 95 -4.23 -15.50 -8.42
CA SER A 95 -4.00 -15.89 -7.01
C SER A 95 -5.05 -16.84 -6.44
N LEU A 96 -6.31 -16.78 -6.86
CA LEU A 96 -7.38 -17.61 -6.27
C LEU A 96 -7.12 -19.11 -6.38
N PRO A 97 -6.69 -19.68 -7.53
CA PRO A 97 -6.41 -21.11 -7.63
C PRO A 97 -5.30 -21.56 -6.66
N VAL A 98 -4.32 -20.69 -6.42
CA VAL A 98 -3.20 -20.95 -5.49
C VAL A 98 -3.65 -20.84 -4.04
N LEU A 99 -4.37 -19.77 -3.70
CA LEU A 99 -4.90 -19.56 -2.36
C LEU A 99 -5.79 -20.73 -1.94
N LEU A 100 -6.73 -21.10 -2.82
CA LEU A 100 -7.67 -22.17 -2.56
C LEU A 100 -7.01 -23.55 -2.53
N SER A 101 -5.75 -23.70 -2.99
CA SER A 101 -4.99 -24.95 -2.89
C SER A 101 -4.50 -25.27 -1.48
N GLY A 102 -4.74 -24.41 -0.49
CA GLY A 102 -4.29 -24.60 0.90
C GLY A 102 -2.80 -24.35 1.12
N ARG A 103 -2.08 -23.80 0.14
CA ARG A 103 -0.65 -23.50 0.24
C ARG A 103 -0.43 -22.10 0.82
N ASP A 104 0.62 -21.97 1.62
CA ASP A 104 1.05 -20.66 2.11
C ASP A 104 1.49 -19.78 0.95
N CYS A 105 1.15 -18.49 1.03
CA CYS A 105 1.30 -17.59 -0.10
C CYS A 105 1.67 -16.18 0.33
N VAL A 106 2.42 -15.50 -0.55
CA VAL A 106 2.66 -14.06 -0.47
C VAL A 106 1.99 -13.42 -1.67
N LEU A 107 0.89 -12.71 -1.40
CA LEU A 107 0.14 -11.90 -2.35
C LEU A 107 0.80 -10.54 -2.47
N HIS A 108 1.62 -10.37 -3.50
CA HIS A 108 2.34 -9.13 -3.78
C HIS A 108 1.73 -8.39 -4.97
N ALA A 109 0.92 -7.38 -4.69
CA ALA A 109 0.27 -6.58 -5.72
C ALA A 109 -0.09 -5.19 -5.20
N GLN A 110 -0.13 -4.20 -6.08
CA GLN A 110 -0.43 -2.81 -5.73
C GLN A 110 -1.74 -2.62 -4.95
N THR A 111 -1.87 -1.50 -4.24
CA THR A 111 -3.12 -1.11 -3.57
C THR A 111 -4.25 -0.97 -4.61
N GLY A 112 -5.47 -1.35 -4.25
CA GLY A 112 -6.62 -1.32 -5.17
C GLY A 112 -6.70 -2.51 -6.14
N SER A 113 -5.70 -3.40 -6.20
CA SER A 113 -5.70 -4.56 -7.10
C SER A 113 -6.66 -5.71 -6.73
N GLY A 114 -7.38 -5.58 -5.61
CA GLY A 114 -8.40 -6.56 -5.20
C GLY A 114 -7.89 -7.71 -4.30
N LYS A 115 -6.72 -7.56 -3.65
CA LYS A 115 -6.15 -8.54 -2.70
C LYS A 115 -7.13 -8.95 -1.59
N THR A 116 -7.85 -7.97 -1.04
CA THR A 116 -8.81 -8.19 0.06
C THR A 116 -9.89 -9.19 -0.31
N LEU A 117 -10.51 -9.05 -1.48
CA LEU A 117 -11.50 -10.01 -1.93
C LEU A 117 -10.89 -11.39 -2.16
N ALA A 118 -9.67 -11.48 -2.70
CA ALA A 118 -9.00 -12.75 -2.95
C ALA A 118 -8.81 -13.58 -1.66
N TYR A 119 -8.27 -12.98 -0.59
CA TYR A 119 -8.09 -13.71 0.67
C TYR A 119 -9.41 -13.90 1.45
N LEU A 120 -10.40 -13.04 1.27
CA LEU A 120 -11.72 -13.24 1.90
C LEU A 120 -12.42 -14.45 1.29
N LEU A 121 -12.35 -14.64 -0.03
CA LEU A 121 -12.88 -15.83 -0.69
C LEU A 121 -12.20 -17.11 -0.20
N LEU A 122 -10.89 -17.05 0.10
CA LEU A 122 -10.19 -18.14 0.78
C LEU A 122 -10.81 -18.43 2.15
N VAL A 123 -11.03 -17.40 2.98
CA VAL A 123 -11.66 -17.57 4.30
C VAL A 123 -13.04 -18.24 4.18
N PHE A 124 -13.89 -17.78 3.26
CA PHE A 124 -15.22 -18.37 3.05
C PHE A 124 -15.19 -19.79 2.50
N SER A 125 -14.13 -20.20 1.80
CA SER A 125 -13.97 -21.57 1.29
C SER A 125 -13.63 -22.60 2.37
N ILE A 126 -13.07 -22.15 3.50
CA ILE A 126 -12.51 -23.03 4.53
C ILE A 126 -13.38 -23.06 5.80
N VAL A 127 -14.02 -21.93 6.13
CA VAL A 127 -14.77 -21.80 7.39
C VAL A 127 -16.05 -22.63 7.38
N ASP A 128 -16.24 -23.40 8.46
CA ASP A 128 -17.50 -24.07 8.78
C ASP A 128 -18.33 -23.22 9.77
N VAL A 129 -19.46 -22.68 9.30
CA VAL A 129 -20.35 -21.82 10.10
C VAL A 129 -21.04 -22.55 11.26
N GLN A 130 -21.09 -23.89 11.23
CA GLN A 130 -21.69 -24.68 12.30
C GLN A 130 -20.76 -24.80 13.52
N ARG A 131 -19.45 -24.59 13.33
CA ARG A 131 -18.46 -24.64 14.41
C ARG A 131 -18.38 -23.29 15.12
N LEU A 132 -18.61 -23.33 16.43
CA LEU A 132 -18.40 -22.21 17.35
C LEU A 132 -16.94 -22.07 17.74
N ALA A 133 -16.11 -21.69 16.77
CA ALA A 133 -14.69 -21.47 16.99
C ALA A 133 -14.16 -20.43 16.02
N VAL A 134 -13.15 -19.69 16.47
CA VAL A 134 -12.35 -18.84 15.58
C VAL A 134 -11.55 -19.76 14.64
N GLN A 135 -11.90 -19.69 13.36
CA GLN A 135 -11.32 -20.52 12.30
C GLN A 135 -10.44 -19.69 11.35
N ALA A 136 -10.70 -18.39 11.24
CA ALA A 136 -9.90 -17.47 10.45
C ALA A 136 -9.49 -16.24 11.26
N LEU A 137 -8.25 -15.80 11.05
CA LEU A 137 -7.69 -14.60 11.66
C LEU A 137 -7.06 -13.72 10.59
N ILE A 138 -7.49 -12.46 10.51
CA ILE A 138 -6.89 -11.43 9.66
C ILE A 138 -6.23 -10.38 10.55
N ILE A 139 -4.93 -10.23 10.41
CA ILE A 139 -4.14 -9.21 11.10
C ILE A 139 -3.94 -8.02 10.15
N VAL A 140 -4.25 -6.84 10.66
CA VAL A 140 -4.11 -5.57 9.95
C VAL A 140 -3.26 -4.57 10.75
N PRO A 141 -2.56 -3.63 10.09
CA PRO A 141 -1.74 -2.64 10.76
C PRO A 141 -2.52 -1.55 11.51
N THR A 142 -3.68 -1.18 10.98
CA THR A 142 -4.47 -0.04 11.46
C THR A 142 -5.91 -0.46 11.72
N ARG A 143 -6.57 0.27 12.61
CA ARG A 143 -7.99 0.08 12.91
C ARG A 143 -8.84 0.27 11.66
N GLU A 144 -8.51 1.29 10.88
CA GLU A 144 -9.25 1.73 9.71
C GLU A 144 -9.28 0.61 8.67
N LEU A 145 -8.12 0.01 8.35
CA LEU A 145 -8.05 -1.11 7.44
C LEU A 145 -8.87 -2.29 7.98
N GLY A 146 -8.76 -2.56 9.27
CA GLY A 146 -9.54 -3.63 9.91
C GLY A 146 -11.05 -3.43 9.82
N MET A 147 -11.53 -2.18 9.95
CA MET A 147 -12.95 -1.85 9.77
C MET A 147 -13.39 -2.10 8.34
N GLN A 148 -12.56 -1.75 7.35
CA GLN A 148 -12.85 -1.98 5.93
C GLN A 148 -12.92 -3.47 5.61
N VAL A 149 -11.91 -4.23 6.02
CA VAL A 149 -11.88 -5.68 5.82
C VAL A 149 -13.08 -6.33 6.49
N ALA A 150 -13.40 -5.96 7.74
CA ALA A 150 -14.57 -6.47 8.44
C ALA A 150 -15.88 -6.08 7.76
N LYS A 151 -15.99 -4.87 7.19
CA LYS A 151 -17.16 -4.44 6.40
C LYS A 151 -17.33 -5.31 5.16
N VAL A 152 -16.27 -5.51 4.37
CA VAL A 152 -16.32 -6.37 3.18
C VAL A 152 -16.68 -7.80 3.56
N ALA A 153 -16.06 -8.36 4.60
CA ALA A 153 -16.39 -9.70 5.08
C ALA A 153 -17.87 -9.82 5.48
N ARG A 154 -18.43 -8.84 6.21
CA ARG A 154 -19.86 -8.85 6.57
C ARG A 154 -20.78 -8.69 5.37
N MET A 155 -20.41 -7.88 4.38
CA MET A 155 -21.20 -7.72 3.16
C MET A 155 -21.27 -9.02 2.35
N LEU A 156 -20.16 -9.76 2.29
CA LEU A 156 -20.08 -11.08 1.64
C LEU A 156 -20.80 -12.18 2.42
N ALA A 157 -20.81 -12.08 3.76
CA ALA A 157 -21.49 -13.01 4.66
C ALA A 157 -23.01 -12.81 4.76
N ALA A 158 -23.55 -11.71 4.25
CA ALA A 158 -24.97 -11.40 4.34
C ALA A 158 -25.79 -12.44 3.55
N GLU A 159 -26.73 -13.09 4.23
CA GLU A 159 -27.62 -14.05 3.58
C GLU A 159 -28.65 -13.34 2.68
N PRO A 160 -28.98 -13.91 1.51
CA PRO A 160 -30.07 -13.41 0.69
C PRO A 160 -31.42 -13.61 1.42
N ALA A 161 -32.28 -12.58 1.36
CA ALA A 161 -33.56 -12.52 2.07
C ALA A 161 -34.57 -13.63 1.69
N GLU A 162 -34.29 -14.43 0.67
CA GLU A 162 -35.24 -15.34 0.03
C GLU A 162 -35.12 -16.82 0.40
N ARG A 163 -34.31 -17.22 1.39
CA ARG A 163 -34.26 -18.64 1.79
C ARG A 163 -34.35 -18.80 3.29
N GLY A 164 -35.44 -19.43 3.73
CA GLY A 164 -35.61 -19.99 5.07
C GLY A 164 -34.64 -21.15 5.35
N MET A 165 -33.35 -20.94 5.11
CA MET A 165 -32.29 -21.89 5.39
C MET A 165 -31.90 -21.79 6.86
N THR A 166 -31.96 -22.92 7.54
CA THR A 166 -31.68 -23.11 8.97
C THR A 166 -30.17 -23.13 9.28
N HIS A 167 -29.38 -22.31 8.60
CA HIS A 167 -27.93 -22.25 8.84
C HIS A 167 -27.58 -21.06 9.72
N ARG A 168 -26.61 -21.26 10.61
CA ARG A 168 -26.09 -20.19 11.46
C ARG A 168 -25.40 -19.15 10.59
N PRO A 169 -25.60 -17.85 10.83
CA PRO A 169 -24.91 -16.82 10.07
C PRO A 169 -23.40 -16.87 10.31
N PHE A 170 -22.63 -16.55 9.27
CA PHE A 170 -21.19 -16.34 9.39
C PHE A 170 -20.93 -15.05 10.19
N THR A 171 -20.19 -15.15 11.28
CA THR A 171 -19.98 -14.03 12.21
C THR A 171 -18.55 -13.48 12.14
N VAL A 172 -18.45 -12.15 12.15
CA VAL A 172 -17.19 -11.40 12.04
C VAL A 172 -17.01 -10.47 13.23
N MET A 173 -15.96 -10.73 14.01
CA MET A 173 -15.55 -9.87 15.12
C MET A 173 -14.38 -8.99 14.70
N ALA A 174 -14.48 -7.69 15.02
CA ALA A 174 -13.44 -6.71 14.76
C ALA A 174 -12.77 -6.32 16.09
N LEU A 175 -11.54 -6.81 16.33
CA LEU A 175 -10.71 -6.53 17.50
C LEU A 175 -9.73 -5.40 17.18
N LEU A 176 -10.24 -4.18 17.05
CA LEU A 176 -9.47 -3.07 16.51
C LEU A 176 -9.03 -2.07 17.58
N ASP A 177 -9.73 -2.03 18.71
CA ASP A 177 -9.46 -1.14 19.84
C ASP A 177 -9.34 -1.88 21.18
N GLY A 178 -8.38 -1.44 22.01
CA GLY A 178 -8.16 -1.98 23.36
C GLY A 178 -9.23 -1.58 24.40
N GLY A 179 -10.12 -0.64 24.10
CA GLY A 179 -11.13 -0.14 25.03
C GLY A 179 -12.29 -1.10 25.31
N MET A 180 -12.47 -2.14 24.48
CA MET A 180 -13.60 -3.07 24.57
C MET A 180 -13.21 -4.51 24.98
N LEU A 181 -12.02 -4.72 25.54
CA LEU A 181 -11.50 -6.07 25.85
C LEU A 181 -12.47 -6.93 26.70
N LYS A 182 -13.14 -6.34 27.70
CA LYS A 182 -14.13 -7.06 28.53
C LYS A 182 -15.34 -7.52 27.69
N ARG A 183 -15.87 -6.64 26.83
CA ARG A 183 -16.99 -6.95 25.94
C ARG A 183 -16.60 -8.01 24.91
N HIS A 184 -15.43 -7.89 24.30
CA HIS A 184 -14.90 -8.89 23.36
C HIS A 184 -14.70 -10.25 24.02
N LYS A 185 -14.20 -10.28 25.27
CA LYS A 185 -14.11 -11.52 26.06
C LYS A 185 -15.48 -12.15 26.29
N SER A 186 -16.47 -11.37 26.72
CA SER A 186 -17.82 -11.90 26.96
C SER A 186 -18.44 -12.46 25.68
N TRP A 187 -18.25 -11.78 24.54
CA TRP A 187 -18.71 -12.25 23.24
C TRP A 187 -17.99 -13.56 22.83
N LEU A 188 -16.65 -13.60 22.87
CA LEU A 188 -15.89 -14.82 22.57
C LEU A 188 -16.30 -16.03 23.40
N LYS A 189 -16.75 -15.82 24.65
CA LYS A 189 -17.24 -16.89 25.51
C LYS A 189 -18.66 -17.34 25.20
N ALA A 190 -19.54 -16.40 24.87
CA ALA A 190 -20.94 -16.69 24.61
C ALA A 190 -21.15 -17.26 23.20
N GLU A 191 -20.52 -16.64 22.21
CA GLU A 191 -20.66 -16.96 20.80
C GLU A 191 -19.36 -16.66 20.06
N PRO A 192 -18.41 -17.61 20.03
CA PRO A 192 -17.16 -17.46 19.29
C PRO A 192 -17.42 -17.16 17.80
N PRO A 193 -16.83 -16.09 17.24
CA PRO A 193 -16.99 -15.76 15.84
C PRO A 193 -16.16 -16.69 14.96
N GLN A 194 -16.57 -16.89 13.70
CA GLN A 194 -15.76 -17.68 12.77
C GLN A 194 -14.53 -16.91 12.27
N LEU A 195 -14.68 -15.60 12.05
CA LEU A 195 -13.63 -14.71 11.59
C LEU A 195 -13.35 -13.60 12.61
N VAL A 196 -12.07 -13.44 12.94
CA VAL A 196 -11.57 -12.30 13.70
C VAL A 196 -10.69 -11.43 12.80
N VAL A 197 -11.01 -10.14 12.72
CA VAL A 197 -10.15 -9.11 12.11
C VAL A 197 -9.56 -8.28 13.24
N ALA A 198 -8.24 -8.21 13.35
CA ALA A 198 -7.60 -7.60 14.52
C ALA A 198 -6.38 -6.73 14.18
N THR A 199 -6.20 -5.65 14.94
CA THR A 199 -4.92 -4.94 14.97
C THR A 199 -3.92 -5.74 15.80
N VAL A 200 -2.63 -5.65 15.46
CA VAL A 200 -1.55 -6.39 16.15
C VAL A 200 -1.61 -6.20 17.67
N GLY A 201 -1.71 -4.95 18.13
CA GLY A 201 -1.74 -4.63 19.57
C GLY A 201 -2.97 -5.18 20.29
N SER A 202 -4.17 -5.09 19.69
CA SER A 202 -5.40 -5.61 20.29
C SER A 202 -5.39 -7.14 20.36
N LEU A 203 -4.89 -7.79 19.31
CA LEU A 203 -4.73 -9.24 19.27
C LEU A 203 -3.74 -9.72 20.34
N CYS A 204 -2.55 -9.12 20.44
CA CYS A 204 -1.56 -9.47 21.46
C CYS A 204 -2.15 -9.41 22.87
N ARG A 205 -2.90 -8.35 23.20
CA ARG A 205 -3.55 -8.23 24.52
C ARG A 205 -4.54 -9.34 24.80
N MET A 206 -5.28 -9.81 23.79
CA MET A 206 -6.23 -10.91 23.93
C MET A 206 -5.54 -12.27 24.12
N LEU A 207 -4.42 -12.48 23.42
CA LEU A 207 -3.60 -13.69 23.51
C LEU A 207 -2.84 -13.77 24.84
N GLU A 208 -2.23 -12.67 25.28
CA GLU A 208 -1.49 -12.57 26.54
C GLU A 208 -2.38 -12.83 27.76
N LYS A 209 -3.64 -12.35 27.71
CA LYS A 209 -4.64 -12.62 28.75
C LYS A 209 -5.35 -13.97 28.58
N GLN A 210 -4.98 -14.76 27.58
CA GLN A 210 -5.59 -16.04 27.24
C GLN A 210 -7.11 -15.96 27.02
N PHE A 211 -7.62 -14.81 26.57
CA PHE A 211 -9.04 -14.64 26.22
C PHE A 211 -9.36 -15.21 24.84
N LEU A 212 -8.35 -15.31 23.98
CA LEU A 212 -8.41 -15.94 22.67
C LEU A 212 -7.29 -16.98 22.56
N LYS A 213 -7.59 -18.13 21.96
CA LYS A 213 -6.62 -19.16 21.59
C LYS A 213 -6.66 -19.35 20.07
N LEU A 214 -5.53 -19.65 19.45
CA LEU A 214 -5.41 -19.78 17.99
C LEU A 214 -5.31 -21.24 17.51
N GLU A 215 -5.57 -22.21 18.38
CA GLU A 215 -5.43 -23.65 18.09
C GLU A 215 -6.37 -24.12 16.97
N THR A 216 -7.55 -23.50 16.86
CA THR A 216 -8.59 -23.81 15.86
C THR A 216 -8.48 -22.98 14.58
N VAL A 217 -7.52 -22.05 14.50
CA VAL A 217 -7.34 -21.19 13.33
C VAL A 217 -6.73 -22.00 12.19
N GLN A 218 -7.47 -22.08 11.09
CA GLN A 218 -7.09 -22.77 9.85
C GLN A 218 -6.50 -21.82 8.82
N VAL A 219 -6.83 -20.53 8.89
CA VAL A 219 -6.29 -19.50 7.98
C VAL A 219 -5.83 -18.29 8.77
N LEU A 220 -4.57 -17.91 8.57
CA LEU A 220 -3.98 -16.68 9.10
C LEU A 220 -3.57 -15.77 7.95
N ILE A 221 -4.17 -14.59 7.89
CA ILE A 221 -3.85 -13.56 6.90
C ILE A 221 -3.18 -12.38 7.60
N ILE A 222 -2.12 -11.86 6.99
CA ILE A 222 -1.39 -10.68 7.44
C ILE A 222 -1.43 -9.67 6.29
N ASP A 223 -2.28 -8.64 6.41
CA ASP A 223 -2.46 -7.62 5.37
C ASP A 223 -1.59 -6.40 5.64
N GLU A 224 -1.03 -5.77 4.60
CA GLU A 224 -0.01 -4.71 4.69
C GLU A 224 1.19 -5.10 5.58
N VAL A 225 1.77 -6.28 5.30
CA VAL A 225 2.92 -6.80 6.06
C VAL A 225 4.13 -5.86 6.01
N ASP A 226 4.34 -5.14 4.90
CA ASP A 226 5.40 -4.12 4.79
C ASP A 226 5.29 -3.04 5.85
N PHE A 227 4.09 -2.53 6.09
CA PHE A 227 3.87 -1.53 7.13
C PHE A 227 4.19 -2.08 8.52
N MET A 228 3.68 -3.26 8.85
CA MET A 228 3.84 -3.84 10.18
C MET A 228 5.29 -4.21 10.49
N PHE A 229 6.07 -4.59 9.48
CA PHE A 229 7.50 -4.89 9.65
C PHE A 229 8.38 -3.65 9.69
N ASN A 230 7.99 -2.57 9.01
CA ASN A 230 8.71 -1.29 9.06
C ASN A 230 8.38 -0.47 10.32
N SER A 231 7.25 -0.77 10.99
CA SER A 231 6.90 -0.18 12.28
C SER A 231 7.67 -0.87 13.43
N SER A 232 8.46 -0.10 14.17
CA SER A 232 9.18 -0.58 15.36
C SER A 232 8.23 -1.09 16.45
N GLU A 233 7.02 -0.53 16.53
CA GLU A 233 6.01 -0.91 17.54
C GLU A 233 5.31 -2.22 17.19
N GLN A 234 5.07 -2.49 15.90
CA GLN A 234 4.26 -3.64 15.47
C GLN A 234 5.09 -4.87 15.09
N SER A 235 6.35 -4.69 14.67
CA SER A 235 7.15 -5.80 14.15
C SER A 235 7.44 -6.88 15.19
N TYR A 236 7.80 -6.49 16.42
CA TYR A 236 8.11 -7.44 17.49
C TYR A 236 6.86 -8.21 17.95
N PRO A 237 5.73 -7.56 18.28
CA PRO A 237 4.49 -8.26 18.61
C PRO A 237 3.97 -9.17 17.48
N LEU A 238 4.07 -8.75 16.21
CA LEU A 238 3.67 -9.59 15.07
C LEU A 238 4.53 -10.85 14.97
N ARG A 239 5.85 -10.74 15.10
CA ARG A 239 6.75 -11.90 15.13
C ARG A 239 6.42 -12.84 16.29
N LYS A 240 6.06 -12.29 17.46
CA LYS A 240 5.59 -13.06 18.62
C LYS A 240 4.31 -13.85 18.29
N ILE A 241 3.33 -13.24 17.61
CA ILE A 241 2.11 -13.93 17.16
C ILE A 241 2.43 -15.08 16.20
N LEU A 242 3.27 -14.83 15.21
CA LEU A 242 3.61 -15.81 14.17
C LEU A 242 4.36 -17.04 14.71
N THR A 243 5.16 -16.85 15.77
CA THR A 243 6.08 -17.87 16.30
C THR A 243 5.59 -18.54 17.58
N GLN A 244 5.07 -17.77 18.55
CA GLN A 244 4.75 -18.28 19.89
C GLN A 244 3.27 -18.66 20.05
N TYR A 245 2.36 -17.88 19.46
CA TYR A 245 0.93 -18.05 19.69
C TYR A 245 0.24 -18.95 18.67
N SER A 246 0.90 -19.27 17.56
CA SER A 246 0.26 -19.92 16.43
C SER A 246 1.13 -21.06 15.89
N THR A 247 0.59 -22.29 15.89
CA THR A 247 1.28 -23.47 15.37
C THR A 247 1.14 -23.59 13.86
N ILE A 248 2.25 -23.69 13.15
CA ILE A 248 2.27 -23.68 11.68
C ILE A 248 1.55 -24.88 11.07
N SER A 249 1.55 -26.04 11.72
CA SER A 249 0.94 -27.28 11.22
C SER A 249 -0.56 -27.13 10.94
N ASN A 250 -1.26 -26.33 11.73
CA ASN A 250 -2.72 -26.31 11.76
C ASN A 250 -3.35 -25.25 10.84
N ARG A 251 -2.54 -24.42 10.17
CA ARG A 251 -3.05 -23.28 9.40
C ARG A 251 -2.39 -23.12 8.04
N GLN A 252 -3.07 -22.42 7.14
CA GLN A 252 -2.50 -21.76 5.98
C GLN A 252 -2.17 -20.31 6.35
N THR A 253 -0.95 -19.85 6.04
CA THR A 253 -0.51 -18.47 6.24
C THR A 253 -0.47 -17.72 4.91
N VAL A 254 -1.13 -16.56 4.85
CA VAL A 254 -1.14 -15.68 3.68
C VAL A 254 -0.63 -14.29 4.08
N PHE A 255 0.45 -13.84 3.46
CA PHE A 255 0.91 -12.46 3.58
C PHE A 255 0.42 -11.65 2.39
N ALA A 256 -0.29 -10.55 2.62
CA ALA A 256 -0.67 -9.61 1.58
C ALA A 256 0.13 -8.31 1.74
N SER A 257 0.70 -7.83 0.64
CA SER A 257 1.49 -6.60 0.63
C SER A 257 1.42 -5.88 -0.71
N ALA A 258 1.53 -4.56 -0.69
CA ALA A 258 1.77 -3.79 -1.92
C ALA A 258 3.23 -3.77 -2.32
N SER A 259 4.14 -3.86 -1.35
CA SER A 259 5.58 -3.93 -1.55
C SER A 259 6.20 -4.91 -0.58
N ILE A 260 7.30 -5.56 -0.93
CA ILE A 260 8.11 -6.34 0.03
C ILE A 260 9.58 -6.01 -0.21
N PRO A 261 10.13 -5.03 0.53
CA PRO A 261 11.55 -4.72 0.48
C PRO A 261 12.37 -5.98 0.77
N GLN A 262 13.40 -6.24 -0.05
CA GLN A 262 14.22 -7.44 0.07
C GLN A 262 13.41 -8.74 0.09
N HIS A 263 12.41 -8.90 -0.80
CA HIS A 263 11.51 -10.06 -0.84
C HIS A 263 12.20 -11.40 -0.59
N ARG A 264 13.37 -11.68 -1.19
CA ARG A 264 14.12 -12.92 -0.95
C ARG A 264 14.48 -13.15 0.52
N ARG A 265 14.90 -12.09 1.22
CA ARG A 265 15.21 -12.14 2.65
C ARG A 265 13.94 -12.35 3.47
N PHE A 266 12.85 -11.66 3.12
CA PHE A 266 11.56 -11.87 3.76
C PHE A 266 11.06 -13.33 3.61
N LEU A 267 11.15 -13.90 2.40
CA LEU A 267 10.79 -15.30 2.14
C LEU A 267 11.69 -16.26 2.92
N TYR A 268 13.00 -15.98 2.98
CA TYR A 268 13.94 -16.75 3.79
C TYR A 268 13.54 -16.71 5.27
N ASP A 269 13.22 -15.54 5.81
CA ASP A 269 12.79 -15.40 7.20
C ASP A 269 11.45 -16.12 7.46
N CYS A 270 10.51 -16.10 6.52
CA CYS A 270 9.24 -16.83 6.64
C CYS A 270 9.44 -18.34 6.85
N VAL A 271 10.38 -18.93 6.11
CA VAL A 271 10.70 -20.36 6.22
C VAL A 271 11.53 -20.63 7.48
N GLN A 272 12.60 -19.86 7.70
CA GLN A 272 13.52 -20.08 8.82
C GLN A 272 12.84 -19.90 10.19
N GLN A 273 11.97 -18.90 10.30
CA GLN A 273 11.24 -18.60 11.52
C GLN A 273 9.93 -19.40 11.64
N LYS A 274 9.68 -20.33 10.72
CA LYS A 274 8.49 -21.19 10.70
C LYS A 274 7.18 -20.41 10.70
N TRP A 275 7.11 -19.33 9.91
CA TRP A 275 5.87 -18.60 9.66
C TRP A 275 5.05 -19.24 8.54
N THR A 276 5.73 -19.89 7.58
CA THR A 276 5.11 -20.68 6.48
C THR A 276 5.64 -22.12 6.39
N LYS A 277 4.78 -23.06 5.97
CA LYS A 277 5.05 -24.51 5.84
C LYS A 277 6.08 -24.81 4.76
N ASP A 278 5.89 -24.24 3.58
CA ASP A 278 6.66 -24.56 2.37
C ASP A 278 7.00 -23.31 1.55
N ILE A 279 7.76 -23.52 0.45
CA ILE A 279 8.18 -22.48 -0.49
C ILE A 279 6.94 -21.75 -1.03
N ILE A 280 6.93 -20.47 -0.70
CA ILE A 280 5.88 -19.52 -0.99
C ILE A 280 5.71 -19.32 -2.49
N ILE A 281 4.48 -19.42 -2.99
CA ILE A 281 4.14 -18.94 -4.33
C ILE A 281 4.06 -17.42 -4.26
N PHE A 282 5.07 -16.79 -4.86
CA PHE A 282 5.17 -15.35 -5.01
C PHE A 282 4.39 -14.93 -6.25
N TYR A 283 3.25 -14.26 -6.06
CA TYR A 283 2.50 -13.76 -7.17
C TYR A 283 2.74 -12.25 -7.34
N HIS A 284 3.25 -11.85 -8.50
CA HIS A 284 3.64 -10.47 -8.82
C HIS A 284 2.80 -9.96 -9.99
N ALA A 285 1.64 -9.37 -9.71
CA ALA A 285 0.89 -8.62 -10.71
C ALA A 285 1.15 -7.13 -10.54
N PHE A 286 2.21 -6.68 -11.20
CA PHE A 286 2.35 -5.30 -11.59
C PHE A 286 2.16 -5.26 -13.10
N ASN A 287 0.94 -4.93 -13.54
CA ASN A 287 0.82 -4.22 -14.80
C ASN A 287 1.39 -2.84 -14.47
N PHE A 288 2.60 -2.55 -14.91
CA PHE A 288 3.29 -1.27 -14.68
C PHE A 288 2.52 -0.14 -15.36
N VAL A 289 1.40 0.28 -14.78
CA VAL A 289 0.79 1.57 -15.08
C VAL A 289 1.46 2.55 -14.13
N TYR A 290 2.68 2.96 -14.47
CA TYR A 290 3.21 4.17 -13.86
C TYR A 290 2.20 5.28 -14.17
N CYS A 291 1.83 6.04 -13.14
CA CYS A 291 1.14 7.31 -13.35
C CYS A 291 1.85 8.03 -14.51
N LEU A 292 1.11 8.38 -15.56
CA LEU A 292 1.68 8.87 -16.83
C LEU A 292 2.47 10.18 -16.65
N SER A 293 2.39 10.83 -15.48
CA SER A 293 3.04 12.10 -15.20
C SER A 293 3.52 12.19 -13.73
N CYS A 294 4.79 11.82 -13.50
CA CYS A 294 5.51 12.05 -12.24
C CYS A 294 6.43 13.27 -12.38
N PHE A 295 6.11 14.35 -11.66
CA PHE A 295 6.89 15.60 -11.69
C PHE A 295 7.73 15.76 -10.41
N ILE A 296 8.95 16.26 -10.57
CA ILE A 296 9.80 16.71 -9.47
C ILE A 296 9.88 18.23 -9.53
N TYR A 297 9.60 18.88 -8.42
CA TYR A 297 9.93 20.28 -8.23
C TYR A 297 11.15 20.40 -7.33
N PHE A 298 12.25 20.87 -7.91
CA PHE A 298 13.54 21.00 -7.24
C PHE A 298 13.67 22.38 -6.61
N LEU A 299 13.78 22.43 -5.28
CA LEU A 299 14.14 23.65 -4.56
C LEU A 299 15.66 23.84 -4.60
N GLN A 300 16.12 25.03 -5.01
CA GLN A 300 17.54 25.37 -4.97
C GLN A 300 18.02 25.77 -3.56
N SER A 301 17.09 26.13 -2.68
CA SER A 301 17.33 26.60 -1.30
C SER A 301 16.52 25.81 -0.28
N CYS A 302 17.03 25.75 0.96
CA CYS A 302 16.57 24.84 2.01
C CYS A 302 15.62 25.50 3.03
N ASP A 303 14.99 26.64 2.73
CA ASP A 303 14.09 27.25 3.70
C ASP A 303 12.73 26.53 3.72
N LYS A 304 12.26 26.15 4.91
CA LYS A 304 10.95 25.55 5.12
C LYS A 304 9.84 26.49 4.66
N HIS A 305 10.04 27.81 4.79
CA HIS A 305 9.09 28.80 4.30
C HIS A 305 8.96 28.81 2.78
N GLU A 306 10.05 28.59 2.05
CA GLU A 306 10.01 28.51 0.60
C GLU A 306 9.22 27.29 0.12
N LYS A 307 9.35 26.17 0.83
CA LYS A 307 8.61 24.93 0.53
C LYS A 307 7.09 25.14 0.58
N LEU A 308 6.60 25.90 1.56
CA LEU A 308 5.18 26.28 1.67
C LEU A 308 4.73 27.15 0.50
N HIS A 309 5.53 28.14 0.10
CA HIS A 309 5.21 29.00 -1.05
C HIS A 309 5.27 28.26 -2.39
N VAL A 310 6.18 27.30 -2.55
CA VAL A 310 6.23 26.43 -3.73
C VAL A 310 4.99 25.55 -3.79
N LEU A 311 4.59 24.93 -2.68
CA LEU A 311 3.35 24.16 -2.61
C LEU A 311 2.14 25.02 -3.02
N LEU A 312 2.03 26.24 -2.51
CA LEU A 312 0.95 27.16 -2.89
C LEU A 312 0.96 27.48 -4.38
N SER A 313 2.13 27.76 -4.94
CA SER A 313 2.29 28.07 -6.37
C SER A 313 1.89 26.89 -7.25
N LEU A 314 2.24 25.67 -6.84
CA LEU A 314 1.84 24.43 -7.51
C LEU A 314 0.33 24.24 -7.49
N LEU A 315 -0.31 24.40 -6.32
CA LEU A 315 -1.76 24.27 -6.17
C LEU A 315 -2.53 25.27 -7.04
N GLN A 316 -2.00 26.48 -7.22
CA GLN A 316 -2.60 27.52 -8.08
C GLN A 316 -2.41 27.24 -9.57
N MET A 317 -1.24 26.72 -9.96
CA MET A 317 -0.91 26.41 -11.35
C MET A 317 -1.62 25.14 -11.84
N ASP A 318 -1.61 24.09 -11.02
CA ASP A 318 -2.19 22.78 -11.35
C ASP A 318 -3.72 22.79 -11.26
N ALA A 319 -4.29 23.68 -10.43
CA ALA A 319 -5.72 23.82 -10.16
C ALA A 319 -6.43 22.46 -9.97
N PRO A 320 -6.01 21.64 -8.99
CA PRO A 320 -6.48 20.28 -8.84
C PRO A 320 -7.99 20.23 -8.55
N LYS A 321 -8.68 19.18 -9.02
CA LYS A 321 -10.07 18.89 -8.58
C LYS A 321 -10.12 18.29 -7.18
N SER A 322 -9.12 17.47 -6.87
CA SER A 322 -8.92 16.83 -5.58
C SER A 322 -7.45 16.54 -5.39
N ALA A 323 -6.90 16.83 -4.21
CA ALA A 323 -5.51 16.53 -3.93
C ALA A 323 -5.26 16.06 -2.50
N ILE A 324 -4.19 15.30 -2.33
CA ILE A 324 -3.62 14.96 -1.03
C ILE A 324 -2.17 15.43 -0.93
N ILE A 325 -1.86 16.09 0.17
CA ILE A 325 -0.58 16.68 0.51
C ILE A 325 0.00 15.87 1.65
N PHE A 326 1.01 15.07 1.35
CA PHE A 326 1.66 14.22 2.32
C PHE A 326 2.81 14.93 3.03
N VAL A 327 2.74 14.90 4.36
CA VAL A 327 3.78 15.41 5.26
C VAL A 327 4.34 14.25 6.09
N ASN A 328 5.59 14.36 6.52
CA ASN A 328 6.19 13.32 7.36
C ASN A 328 5.72 13.47 8.82
N ASP A 329 5.63 12.35 9.53
CA ASP A 329 5.36 12.34 10.96
C ASP A 329 6.44 13.11 11.74
N GLN A 330 6.02 13.74 12.85
CA GLN A 330 6.91 14.45 13.74
C GLN A 330 7.92 13.51 14.37
N SER A 331 9.18 13.95 14.41
CA SER A 331 10.22 13.24 15.16
C SER A 331 9.96 13.34 16.67
N GLU A 332 10.35 12.32 17.43
CA GLU A 332 10.27 12.32 18.90
C GLU A 332 11.03 13.49 19.54
N LEU A 333 12.12 13.95 18.90
CA LEU A 333 12.87 15.12 19.35
C LEU A 333 12.05 16.40 19.18
N SER A 334 11.37 16.57 18.04
CA SER A 334 10.49 17.70 17.77
C SER A 334 9.28 17.72 18.71
N LYS A 335 8.70 16.54 19.01
CA LYS A 335 7.61 16.42 20.00
C LYS A 335 8.05 16.90 21.38
N ARG A 336 9.24 16.51 21.84
CA ARG A 336 9.81 16.93 23.13
C ARG A 336 10.17 18.42 23.18
N ALA A 337 10.52 19.01 22.05
CA ALA A 337 10.82 20.44 21.94
C ALA A 337 9.55 21.32 21.90
N GLY A 338 8.35 20.73 21.83
CA GLY A 338 7.10 21.47 21.75
C GLY A 338 6.84 22.12 20.38
N ASP A 339 7.54 21.66 19.33
CA ASP A 339 7.29 22.10 17.97
C ASP A 339 5.89 21.65 17.50
N PRO A 340 5.10 22.49 16.81
CA PRO A 340 3.85 22.04 16.21
C PRO A 340 4.10 21.05 15.05
N PRO A 341 3.17 20.10 14.80
CA PRO A 341 3.26 19.16 13.69
C PRO A 341 3.44 19.82 12.33
N SER A 342 4.22 19.17 11.46
CA SER A 342 4.40 19.62 10.06
C SER A 342 3.04 19.75 9.38
N ALA A 343 2.14 18.80 9.63
CA ALA A 343 0.76 18.81 9.15
C ALA A 343 -0.01 20.07 9.58
N THR A 344 0.06 20.43 10.87
CA THR A 344 -0.59 21.61 11.44
C THR A 344 -0.06 22.91 10.81
N ARG A 345 1.26 23.02 10.64
CA ARG A 345 1.90 24.18 9.99
C ARG A 345 1.44 24.34 8.55
N VAL A 346 1.38 23.25 7.79
CA VAL A 346 0.94 23.26 6.38
C VAL A 346 -0.52 23.67 6.27
N ILE A 347 -1.42 23.10 7.08
CA ILE A 347 -2.85 23.45 7.00
C ILE A 347 -3.13 24.90 7.43
N GLU A 348 -2.47 25.40 8.48
CA GLU A 348 -2.67 26.78 8.93
C GLU A 348 -2.23 27.79 7.86
N PHE A 349 -1.10 27.53 7.22
CA PHE A 349 -0.61 28.32 6.09
C PHE A 349 -1.58 28.28 4.91
N LEU A 350 -2.05 27.08 4.52
CA LEU A 350 -2.97 26.92 3.40
C LEU A 350 -4.33 27.58 3.68
N LYS A 351 -4.90 27.42 4.88
CA LYS A 351 -6.17 28.07 5.24
C LYS A 351 -6.10 29.59 5.16
N THR A 352 -4.93 30.17 5.39
CA THR A 352 -4.72 31.63 5.34
C THR A 352 -4.37 32.12 3.93
N SER A 353 -3.61 31.33 3.17
CA SER A 353 -2.95 31.80 1.94
C SER A 353 -3.53 31.22 0.65
N TYR A 354 -4.22 30.08 0.73
CA TYR A 354 -4.82 29.43 -0.44
C TYR A 354 -6.16 30.10 -0.78
N VAL A 355 -6.17 30.81 -1.92
CA VAL A 355 -7.36 31.44 -2.48
C VAL A 355 -7.90 30.53 -3.59
N GLY A 356 -8.50 29.41 -3.21
CA GLY A 356 -9.10 28.46 -4.15
C GLY A 356 -10.46 27.96 -3.69
N HIS A 357 -11.12 27.18 -4.54
CA HIS A 357 -12.47 26.67 -4.30
C HIS A 357 -12.52 25.38 -3.47
N LEU A 358 -11.36 24.78 -3.18
CA LEU A 358 -11.26 23.55 -2.42
C LEU A 358 -11.10 23.83 -0.93
N ASP A 359 -11.90 23.15 -0.12
CA ASP A 359 -11.73 23.16 1.34
C ASP A 359 -10.42 22.47 1.73
N VAL A 360 -9.71 23.04 2.70
CA VAL A 360 -8.47 22.46 3.23
C VAL A 360 -8.77 21.72 4.52
N LEU A 361 -8.59 20.39 4.49
CA LEU A 361 -8.90 19.48 5.59
C LEU A 361 -7.62 18.78 6.07
N LEU A 362 -7.58 18.46 7.36
CA LEU A 362 -6.48 17.73 7.99
C LEU A 362 -6.93 16.31 8.30
N LEU A 363 -6.07 15.33 8.00
CA LEU A 363 -6.19 13.96 8.46
C LEU A 363 -5.01 13.66 9.41
N GLU A 364 -5.32 13.61 10.69
CA GLU A 364 -4.39 13.28 11.76
C GLU A 364 -4.58 11.85 12.27
N ASP A 365 -3.51 11.31 12.85
CA ASP A 365 -3.42 9.93 13.34
C ASP A 365 -4.29 9.68 14.59
N ASP A 366 -4.55 10.72 15.39
CA ASP A 366 -5.32 10.67 16.63
C ASP A 366 -6.80 11.08 16.45
N MET A 367 -7.18 11.58 15.26
CA MET A 367 -8.58 11.88 14.95
C MET A 367 -9.44 10.65 15.15
N ASN A 368 -10.60 10.83 15.79
CA ASN A 368 -11.58 9.75 15.90
C ASN A 368 -12.09 9.35 14.50
N PHE A 369 -12.42 8.07 14.34
CA PHE A 369 -12.83 7.52 13.05
C PHE A 369 -14.03 8.25 12.42
N ASN A 370 -15.02 8.65 13.23
CA ASN A 370 -16.19 9.37 12.70
C ASN A 370 -15.79 10.73 12.10
N ALA A 371 -14.86 11.45 12.73
CA ALA A 371 -14.32 12.68 12.20
C ALA A 371 -13.54 12.44 10.89
N ARG A 372 -12.71 11.39 10.82
CA ARG A 372 -12.01 11.02 9.56
C ARG A 372 -13.00 10.63 8.45
N VAL A 373 -14.01 9.83 8.76
CA VAL A 373 -15.04 9.43 7.78
C VAL A 373 -15.84 10.64 7.31
N ASN A 374 -16.22 11.54 8.22
CA ASN A 374 -16.93 12.77 7.85
C ASN A 374 -16.08 13.65 6.93
N ALA A 375 -14.81 13.88 7.27
CA ALA A 375 -13.86 14.59 6.40
C ALA A 375 -13.80 13.95 5.00
N LEU A 376 -13.85 12.63 4.92
CA LEU A 376 -13.81 11.89 3.64
C LEU A 376 -15.11 11.88 2.86
N LEU A 377 -16.25 11.95 3.54
CA LEU A 377 -17.54 12.14 2.90
C LEU A 377 -17.62 13.53 2.25
N GLU A 378 -17.10 14.56 2.93
CA GLU A 378 -16.97 15.91 2.37
C GLU A 378 -16.07 15.91 1.13
N VAL A 379 -14.92 15.22 1.19
CA VAL A 379 -14.02 15.06 0.03
C VAL A 379 -14.75 14.46 -1.18
N ARG A 380 -15.53 13.40 -0.97
CA ARG A 380 -16.24 12.70 -2.06
C ARG A 380 -17.29 13.54 -2.76
N GLN A 381 -17.85 14.55 -2.10
CA GLN A 381 -18.96 15.34 -2.65
C GLN A 381 -18.51 16.59 -3.40
N ARG A 382 -17.45 17.27 -2.94
CA ARG A 382 -17.08 18.61 -3.43
C ARG A 382 -15.65 18.72 -3.97
N GLY A 383 -14.82 17.69 -3.78
CA GLY A 383 -13.37 17.80 -3.96
C GLY A 383 -12.75 18.62 -2.81
N CYS A 384 -11.52 18.30 -2.41
CA CYS A 384 -10.84 19.05 -1.35
C CYS A 384 -9.31 18.91 -1.44
N LEU A 385 -8.60 19.69 -0.62
CA LEU A 385 -7.20 19.52 -0.32
C LEU A 385 -7.04 18.82 1.04
N LEU A 386 -6.60 17.56 1.03
CA LEU A 386 -6.27 16.81 2.24
C LEU A 386 -4.82 17.02 2.61
N VAL A 387 -4.52 17.41 3.85
CA VAL A 387 -3.17 17.33 4.43
C VAL A 387 -3.12 16.08 5.32
N ALA A 388 -2.16 15.18 5.11
CA ALA A 388 -2.10 13.90 5.84
C ALA A 388 -0.68 13.39 6.08
N THR A 389 -0.49 12.60 7.14
CA THR A 389 0.71 11.75 7.31
C THR A 389 0.54 10.41 6.59
N ASP A 390 1.64 9.68 6.37
CA ASP A 390 1.59 8.31 5.83
C ASP A 390 0.73 7.36 6.66
N ILE A 391 0.71 7.56 7.98
CA ILE A 391 -0.06 6.73 8.91
C ILE A 391 -1.54 7.09 8.77
N ALA A 392 -1.88 8.38 8.73
CA ALA A 392 -3.26 8.86 8.64
C ALA A 392 -3.91 8.52 7.30
N GLY A 393 -3.11 8.46 6.22
CA GLY A 393 -3.56 8.08 4.88
C GLY A 393 -3.70 6.57 4.64
N ARG A 394 -3.23 5.71 5.55
CA ARG A 394 -3.29 4.25 5.42
C ARG A 394 -4.55 3.64 6.01
N GLY A 395 -4.99 2.53 5.44
CA GLY A 395 -6.20 1.83 5.88
C GLY A 395 -7.52 2.57 5.67
N ILE A 396 -7.49 3.77 5.08
CA ILE A 396 -8.70 4.49 4.67
C ILE A 396 -8.82 4.50 3.15
N ASP A 397 -10.06 4.31 2.67
CA ASP A 397 -10.44 4.29 1.27
C ASP A 397 -10.68 5.73 0.86
N LEU A 398 -9.57 6.44 0.73
CA LEU A 398 -9.54 7.77 0.15
C LEU A 398 -10.16 7.70 -1.24
N PRO A 399 -11.04 8.65 -1.61
CA PRO A 399 -11.47 8.78 -2.99
C PRO A 399 -10.27 8.95 -3.92
N GLU A 400 -10.46 8.62 -5.19
CA GLU A 400 -9.44 8.84 -6.20
C GLU A 400 -9.07 10.33 -6.26
N MET A 401 -7.77 10.61 -6.07
CA MET A 401 -7.23 11.96 -6.09
C MET A 401 -6.69 12.28 -7.46
N THR A 402 -6.94 13.49 -7.97
CA THR A 402 -6.28 13.94 -9.21
C THR A 402 -4.80 14.24 -8.99
N HIS A 403 -4.44 14.81 -7.84
CA HIS A 403 -3.07 15.25 -7.57
C HIS A 403 -2.54 14.73 -6.24
N ILE A 404 -1.31 14.25 -6.25
CA ILE A 404 -0.56 13.87 -5.05
C ILE A 404 0.61 14.83 -4.90
N TYR A 405 0.69 15.53 -3.78
CA TYR A 405 1.85 16.36 -3.43
C TYR A 405 2.61 15.71 -2.28
N ASN A 406 3.81 15.20 -2.55
CA ASN A 406 4.76 14.90 -1.49
C ASN A 406 5.38 16.23 -1.06
N TYR A 407 4.76 16.87 -0.06
CA TYR A 407 5.39 18.00 0.60
C TYR A 407 6.69 17.50 1.22
N ASP A 408 6.65 16.56 2.17
CA ASP A 408 7.86 15.89 2.62
C ASP A 408 8.10 14.61 1.85
N LEU A 409 9.35 14.37 1.41
CA LEU A 409 9.67 13.13 0.70
C LEU A 409 9.49 11.93 1.68
N PRO A 410 8.82 10.84 1.25
CA PRO A 410 8.66 9.67 2.10
C PRO A 410 10.01 9.04 2.46
N ARG A 411 10.04 8.26 3.55
CA ARG A 411 11.27 7.61 4.04
C ARG A 411 11.72 6.44 3.17
N THR A 412 10.79 5.76 2.51
CA THR A 412 11.08 4.57 1.69
C THR A 412 10.40 4.63 0.33
N ALA A 413 10.96 3.89 -0.64
CA ALA A 413 10.35 3.72 -1.96
C ALA A 413 8.96 3.07 -1.88
N THR A 414 8.77 2.20 -0.89
CA THR A 414 7.48 1.57 -0.63
C THR A 414 6.43 2.62 -0.25
N ASP A 415 6.75 3.52 0.67
CA ASP A 415 5.84 4.59 1.07
C ASP A 415 5.54 5.54 -0.10
N TYR A 416 6.55 5.85 -0.93
CA TYR A 416 6.34 6.60 -2.17
C TYR A 416 5.31 5.95 -3.09
N LEU A 417 5.43 4.64 -3.32
CA LEU A 417 4.48 3.87 -4.13
C LEU A 417 3.07 3.88 -3.53
N HIS A 418 2.95 3.78 -2.20
CA HIS A 418 1.67 3.85 -1.49
C HIS A 418 0.99 5.22 -1.60
N ARG A 419 1.77 6.31 -1.54
CA ARG A 419 1.27 7.67 -1.77
C ARG A 419 0.84 7.88 -3.22
N ALA A 420 1.65 7.44 -4.18
CA ALA A 420 1.32 7.51 -5.61
C ALA A 420 0.08 6.68 -5.96
N GLY A 421 -0.14 5.53 -5.32
CA GLY A 421 -1.33 4.69 -5.50
C GLY A 421 -2.66 5.29 -4.97
N ARG A 422 -2.67 6.56 -4.55
CA ARG A 422 -3.89 7.33 -4.21
C ARG A 422 -4.46 8.08 -5.41
N THR A 423 -3.73 8.14 -6.52
CA THR A 423 -4.20 8.65 -7.81
C THR A 423 -4.19 7.53 -8.86
N ALA A 424 -4.76 7.79 -10.04
CA ALA A 424 -4.76 6.89 -11.20
C ALA A 424 -5.17 5.44 -10.89
N ARG A 425 -6.21 5.27 -10.05
CA ARG A 425 -6.75 3.96 -9.68
C ARG A 425 -7.64 3.38 -10.79
N MET A 426 -8.18 4.25 -11.65
CA MET A 426 -8.95 3.85 -12.82
C MET A 426 -8.09 4.02 -14.08
N PRO A 427 -7.76 2.94 -14.81
CA PRO A 427 -6.87 3.00 -15.98
C PRO A 427 -7.42 3.79 -17.18
N PHE A 428 -8.61 4.38 -17.08
CA PHE A 428 -9.33 5.02 -18.18
C PHE A 428 -10.07 6.32 -17.80
N SER A 429 -9.73 6.94 -16.67
CA SER A 429 -10.25 8.31 -16.42
C SER A 429 -9.55 9.26 -17.39
N GLY A 430 -10.30 10.06 -18.13
CA GLY A 430 -9.74 11.15 -18.95
C GLY A 430 -9.18 12.31 -18.11
N GLU A 431 -8.96 12.10 -16.81
CA GLU A 431 -8.50 13.10 -15.86
C GLU A 431 -6.98 13.05 -15.75
N ILE A 432 -6.36 14.23 -15.79
CA ILE A 432 -4.92 14.37 -15.61
C ILE A 432 -4.59 14.02 -14.15
N CYS A 433 -3.83 12.94 -13.98
CA CYS A 433 -3.35 12.47 -12.70
C CYS A 433 -1.86 12.78 -12.54
N CYS A 434 -1.48 13.45 -11.45
CA CYS A 434 -0.12 13.92 -11.23
C CYS A 434 0.41 13.50 -9.86
N VAL A 435 1.67 13.06 -9.82
CA VAL A 435 2.42 12.88 -8.57
C VAL A 435 3.59 13.84 -8.56
N THR A 436 3.54 14.80 -7.64
CA THR A 436 4.52 15.88 -7.52
C THR A 436 5.30 15.76 -6.21
N SER A 437 6.64 15.73 -6.30
CA SER A 437 7.51 15.75 -5.11
C SER A 437 8.26 17.07 -5.00
N ILE A 438 8.14 17.72 -3.84
CA ILE A 438 8.90 18.93 -3.50
C ILE A 438 10.15 18.50 -2.74
N ILE A 439 11.30 18.53 -3.42
CA ILE A 439 12.57 18.03 -2.85
C ILE A 439 13.58 19.14 -2.65
N THR A 440 14.35 19.00 -1.58
CA THR A 440 15.56 19.78 -1.33
C THR A 440 16.78 19.14 -2.03
N PRO A 441 17.91 19.86 -2.18
CA PRO A 441 19.11 19.30 -2.79
C PRO A 441 19.65 18.06 -2.07
N GLN A 442 19.47 18.01 -0.74
CA GLN A 442 19.89 16.88 0.09
C GLN A 442 19.01 15.65 -0.16
N GLU A 443 17.74 15.80 -0.50
CA GLU A 443 16.82 14.67 -0.71
C GLU A 443 16.95 14.03 -2.10
N ARG A 444 17.73 14.63 -3.01
CA ARG A 444 17.89 14.14 -4.38
C ARG A 444 18.39 12.69 -4.45
N PHE A 445 19.35 12.32 -3.60
CA PHE A 445 19.88 10.96 -3.60
C PHE A 445 18.84 9.94 -3.11
N VAL A 446 17.94 10.35 -2.20
CA VAL A 446 16.86 9.51 -1.69
C VAL A 446 15.86 9.22 -2.81
N LEU A 447 15.46 10.26 -3.55
CA LEU A 447 14.55 10.09 -4.67
C LEU A 447 15.16 9.25 -5.81
N GLN A 448 16.44 9.45 -6.12
CA GLN A 448 17.13 8.64 -7.12
C GLN A 448 17.16 7.15 -6.72
N ARG A 449 17.28 6.85 -5.42
CA ARG A 449 17.13 5.48 -4.93
C ARG A 449 15.71 4.95 -5.20
N PHE A 450 14.67 5.77 -5.03
CA PHE A 450 13.30 5.36 -5.33
C PHE A 450 13.11 5.10 -6.82
N GLU A 451 13.62 5.98 -7.70
CA GLU A 451 13.60 5.81 -9.15
C GLU A 451 14.22 4.48 -9.57
N ASN A 452 15.37 4.13 -8.99
CA ASN A 452 16.05 2.87 -9.26
C ASN A 452 15.29 1.65 -8.72
N GLU A 453 14.74 1.74 -7.51
CA GLU A 453 14.03 0.63 -6.85
C GLU A 453 12.68 0.34 -7.51
N LEU A 454 11.94 1.39 -7.87
CA LEU A 454 10.61 1.30 -8.48
C LEU A 454 10.64 1.36 -10.02
N LYS A 455 11.81 1.61 -10.63
CA LYS A 455 12.05 1.68 -12.07
C LYS A 455 11.20 2.74 -12.81
N PHE A 456 10.98 3.90 -12.20
CA PHE A 456 10.32 5.03 -12.84
C PHE A 456 11.32 6.16 -13.12
N ARG A 457 10.89 7.13 -13.94
CA ARG A 457 11.63 8.37 -14.17
C ARG A 457 10.72 9.54 -13.85
N CYS A 458 11.30 10.57 -13.28
CA CYS A 458 10.61 11.83 -13.07
C CYS A 458 11.11 12.93 -13.99
N GLU A 459 10.22 13.86 -14.33
CA GLU A 459 10.59 15.10 -14.99
C GLU A 459 11.01 16.15 -13.95
N VAL A 460 12.19 16.75 -14.11
CA VAL A 460 12.69 17.76 -13.18
C VAL A 460 12.27 19.15 -13.63
N VAL A 461 11.51 19.83 -12.79
CA VAL A 461 11.11 21.22 -12.94
C VAL A 461 11.86 22.06 -11.91
N HIS A 462 12.55 23.10 -12.39
CA HIS A 462 13.25 24.05 -11.52
C HIS A 462 12.33 25.22 -11.17
N HIS A 463 12.14 25.48 -9.88
CA HIS A 463 11.44 26.69 -9.47
C HIS A 463 12.30 27.93 -9.78
N PRO A 464 11.78 28.95 -10.50
CA PRO A 464 12.55 30.15 -10.84
C PRO A 464 13.06 30.86 -9.57
N ARG A 465 14.33 31.28 -9.58
CA ARG A 465 14.87 32.15 -8.53
C ARG A 465 14.03 33.43 -8.47
N LYS A 466 13.64 33.86 -7.27
CA LYS A 466 13.34 35.28 -7.05
C LYS A 466 14.64 36.05 -7.35
N SER A 467 14.64 36.78 -8.45
CA SER A 467 15.70 37.74 -8.82
C SER A 467 15.65 38.95 -7.91
#